data_AF-A0A660ZFC7-F1
#
_entry.id   AF-A0A660ZFC7-F1
#
_cell.length_a   1.000
_cell.length_b   1.000
_cell.length_c   1.000
_cell.angle_alpha   90.00
_cell.angle_beta   90.00
_cell.angle_gamma   90.00
#
_symmetry.space_group_name_H-M   'P 1'
#
loop_
_entity.id
_entity.type
_entity.pdbx_description
1 polymer ?
#
loop_
_entity_poly.entity_id
_entity_poly.type
_entity_poly.pdbx_seq_one_letter_code
_entity_poly.pdbx_strand_id
1 'polypeptide(L)'
;MAGIAFDTTGTLYGITSTGDIYTIDVLNGTTSFEVAGQGSYSSITFHPVTNELWATSRSFVPPNIDAIFKVNLSTGDTTIIGHTGLGKTTNDIVFDENQNLYGVIGAASEINDFISIDISNGVGTVVGSVGMKNILGLAFEETGVTAVEDDLNTTVPTEFSLEQNYPNPFNPSTKIKFTIPSVTLSEVEGSLVTMKIYDVLGKEVATLVNEEKPAGTYEILFNAMNLSSGIYFYQLRAGNFVDTKKIVLIK
;
A
#
# COMPACT_ATOMS: atom_id res chain seq x y z
N MET A 1 -3.54 7.22 -22.18
CA MET A 1 -2.20 6.62 -22.08
C MET A 1 -2.28 5.12 -22.31
N ALA A 2 -1.18 4.53 -22.77
CA ALA A 2 -0.96 3.10 -22.73
C ALA A 2 -0.44 2.67 -21.35
N GLY A 3 0.52 3.39 -20.78
CA GLY A 3 1.01 3.13 -19.42
C GLY A 3 1.37 4.42 -18.69
N ILE A 4 1.53 4.31 -17.37
CA ILE A 4 2.05 5.37 -16.48
C ILE A 4 3.02 4.73 -15.49
N ALA A 5 4.06 5.46 -15.08
CA ALA A 5 5.01 5.01 -14.08
C ALA A 5 5.68 6.20 -13.38
N PHE A 6 5.99 6.03 -12.10
CA PHE A 6 6.85 6.96 -11.38
C PHE A 6 8.32 6.66 -11.70
N ASP A 7 9.09 7.72 -11.91
CA ASP A 7 10.55 7.62 -11.91
C ASP A 7 11.09 7.59 -10.46
N THR A 8 12.40 7.40 -10.30
CA THR A 8 13.02 7.35 -8.97
C THR A 8 13.01 8.70 -8.23
N THR A 9 12.64 9.79 -8.89
CA THR A 9 12.54 11.14 -8.29
C THR A 9 11.13 11.48 -7.82
N GLY A 10 10.15 10.60 -8.10
CA GLY A 10 8.73 10.82 -7.79
C GLY A 10 7.97 11.58 -8.88
N THR A 11 8.58 11.78 -10.06
CA THR A 11 7.91 12.36 -11.22
C THR A 11 7.06 11.29 -11.90
N LEU A 12 5.77 11.58 -12.10
CA LEU A 12 4.87 10.68 -12.80
C LEU A 12 4.97 10.90 -14.31
N TYR A 13 5.34 9.84 -15.03
CA TYR A 13 5.36 9.82 -16.49
C TYR A 13 4.18 9.03 -17.03
N GLY A 14 3.69 9.45 -18.20
CA GLY A 14 2.72 8.72 -18.99
C GLY A 14 3.17 8.59 -20.43
N ILE A 15 2.87 7.45 -21.04
CA ILE A 15 3.14 7.20 -22.45
C ILE A 15 1.85 6.95 -23.22
N THR A 16 1.73 7.49 -24.43
CA THR A 16 0.60 7.20 -25.33
C THR A 16 0.82 5.86 -26.04
N SER A 17 -0.23 5.33 -26.67
CA SER A 17 -0.11 4.12 -27.50
C SER A 17 0.72 4.32 -28.77
N THR A 18 0.99 5.57 -29.15
CA THR A 18 1.87 5.99 -30.25
C THR A 18 3.28 6.32 -29.79
N GLY A 19 3.53 6.25 -28.48
CA GLY A 19 4.84 6.36 -27.88
C GLY A 19 5.20 7.73 -27.33
N ASP A 20 4.39 8.75 -27.53
CA ASP A 20 4.63 10.10 -26.99
C ASP A 20 4.64 10.08 -25.46
N ILE A 21 5.62 10.75 -24.87
CA ILE A 21 5.89 10.76 -23.44
C ILE A 21 5.51 12.11 -22.85
N TYR A 22 4.83 12.06 -21.71
CA TYR A 22 4.37 13.20 -20.94
C TYR A 22 4.75 13.05 -19.48
N THR A 23 4.96 14.16 -18.80
CA THR A 23 4.87 14.23 -17.33
C THR A 23 3.45 14.58 -16.91
N ILE A 24 3.05 14.13 -15.72
CA ILE A 24 1.73 14.36 -15.14
C ILE A 24 1.92 14.97 -13.76
N ASP A 25 1.33 16.14 -13.55
CA ASP A 25 1.25 16.75 -12.23
C ASP A 25 0.30 15.95 -11.35
N VAL A 26 0.80 15.40 -10.23
CA VAL A 26 0.04 14.53 -9.34
C VAL A 26 -1.02 15.26 -8.51
N LEU A 27 -0.93 16.59 -8.37
CA LEU A 27 -1.85 17.39 -7.57
C LEU A 27 -3.09 17.81 -8.36
N ASN A 28 -2.94 18.04 -9.66
CA ASN A 28 -4.02 18.56 -10.51
C ASN A 28 -4.28 17.75 -11.79
N GLY A 29 -3.46 16.74 -12.10
CA GLY A 29 -3.61 15.85 -13.25
C GLY A 29 -3.26 16.48 -14.60
N THR A 30 -2.67 17.69 -14.62
CA THR A 30 -2.26 18.33 -15.88
C THR A 30 -1.08 17.61 -16.51
N THR A 31 -1.02 17.60 -17.83
CA THR A 31 0.03 16.91 -18.59
C THR A 31 0.96 17.90 -19.29
N SER A 32 2.25 17.60 -19.29
CA SER A 32 3.27 18.35 -20.03
C SER A 32 4.00 17.42 -20.99
N PHE A 33 4.13 17.82 -22.25
CA PHE A 33 4.81 17.03 -23.27
C PHE A 33 6.32 17.05 -23.06
N GLU A 34 6.95 15.88 -23.07
CA GLU A 34 8.41 15.74 -22.89
C GLU A 34 9.09 15.43 -24.23
N VAL A 35 8.70 14.32 -24.85
CA VAL A 35 9.37 13.83 -26.06
C VAL A 35 8.43 12.99 -26.91
N ALA A 36 8.58 13.09 -28.23
CA ALA A 36 7.89 12.22 -29.17
C ALA A 36 8.59 10.87 -29.15
N GLY A 37 7.88 9.79 -28.81
CA GLY A 37 8.47 8.46 -28.80
C GLY A 37 8.31 7.75 -30.14
N GLN A 38 9.15 6.74 -30.36
CA GLN A 38 9.08 5.90 -31.55
C GLN A 38 8.67 4.48 -31.18
N GLY A 39 7.37 4.18 -31.23
CA GLY A 39 6.88 2.82 -31.00
C GLY A 39 5.42 2.72 -30.62
N SER A 40 4.95 1.51 -30.39
CA SER A 40 3.62 1.26 -29.84
C SER A 40 3.76 0.41 -28.60
N TYR A 41 3.46 1.02 -27.44
CA TYR A 41 3.70 0.40 -26.14
C TYR A 41 2.40 0.00 -25.44
N SER A 42 2.46 -1.07 -24.65
CA SER A 42 1.37 -1.47 -23.74
C SER A 42 1.58 -0.86 -22.37
N SER A 43 2.82 -0.83 -21.89
CA SER A 43 3.12 -0.29 -20.57
C SER A 43 4.53 0.27 -20.45
N ILE A 44 4.79 0.93 -19.32
CA ILE A 44 6.10 1.48 -18.95
C ILE A 44 6.39 1.23 -17.48
N THR A 45 7.68 1.16 -17.14
CA THR A 45 8.18 1.13 -15.77
C THR A 45 9.58 1.73 -15.70
N PHE A 46 10.01 2.21 -14.54
CA PHE A 46 11.36 2.71 -14.34
C PHE A 46 12.21 1.69 -13.59
N HIS A 47 13.45 1.51 -14.04
CA HIS A 47 14.41 0.73 -13.29
C HIS A 47 14.73 1.45 -11.97
N PRO A 48 14.61 0.79 -10.80
CA PRO A 48 14.60 1.44 -9.48
C PRO A 48 15.96 2.03 -9.04
N VAL A 49 17.00 1.89 -9.86
CA VAL A 49 18.38 2.29 -9.53
C VAL A 49 18.96 3.13 -10.66
N THR A 50 18.89 2.65 -11.91
CA THR A 50 19.43 3.40 -13.06
C THR A 50 18.50 4.50 -13.55
N ASN A 51 17.23 4.51 -13.11
CA ASN A 51 16.16 5.39 -13.58
C ASN A 51 15.95 5.34 -15.11
N GLU A 52 16.35 4.23 -15.74
CA GLU A 52 16.07 4.00 -17.15
C GLU A 52 14.59 3.67 -17.33
N LEU A 53 13.96 4.22 -18.39
CA LEU A 53 12.59 3.90 -18.76
C LEU A 53 12.55 2.61 -19.57
N TRP A 54 11.75 1.67 -19.10
CA TRP A 54 11.48 0.39 -19.75
C TRP A 54 10.04 0.33 -20.24
N ALA A 55 9.79 -0.40 -21.32
CA ALA A 55 8.47 -0.52 -21.92
C ALA A 55 8.23 -1.91 -22.55
N THR A 56 6.97 -2.22 -22.77
CA THR A 56 6.50 -3.41 -23.51
C THR A 56 5.80 -3.01 -24.80
N SER A 57 5.87 -3.83 -25.86
CA SER A 57 5.12 -3.56 -27.09
C SER A 57 3.63 -3.87 -26.97
N ARG A 58 2.81 -3.06 -27.64
CA ARG A 58 1.36 -3.30 -27.85
C ARG A 58 1.03 -4.05 -29.13
N SER A 59 1.95 -4.06 -30.08
CA SER A 59 1.75 -4.66 -31.39
C SER A 59 2.78 -5.75 -31.65
N PHE A 60 2.48 -6.63 -32.61
CA PHE A 60 3.38 -7.68 -33.05
C PHE A 60 4.77 -7.13 -33.43
N VAL A 61 5.83 -7.68 -32.82
CA VAL A 61 7.23 -7.33 -33.10
C VAL A 61 7.96 -8.60 -33.55
N PRO A 62 8.12 -8.82 -34.88
CA PRO A 62 8.69 -10.05 -35.41
C PRO A 62 10.01 -10.43 -34.72
N PRO A 63 10.23 -11.71 -34.34
CA PRO A 63 9.39 -12.87 -34.66
C PRO A 63 8.23 -13.14 -33.67
N ASN A 64 8.16 -12.42 -32.54
CA ASN A 64 7.21 -12.67 -31.46
C ASN A 64 6.07 -11.63 -31.43
N ILE A 65 5.08 -11.86 -30.57
CA ILE A 65 3.95 -10.92 -30.42
C ILE A 65 4.18 -9.88 -29.32
N ASP A 66 5.37 -9.89 -28.72
CA ASP A 66 5.80 -9.02 -27.64
C ASP A 66 7.28 -8.63 -27.81
N ALA A 67 7.71 -7.57 -27.14
CA ALA A 67 9.11 -7.16 -27.01
C ALA A 67 9.29 -6.27 -25.78
N ILE A 68 10.48 -6.30 -25.21
CA ILE A 68 10.93 -5.48 -24.07
C ILE A 68 11.91 -4.44 -24.59
N PHE A 69 11.70 -3.18 -24.21
CA PHE A 69 12.47 -2.03 -24.68
C PHE A 69 13.05 -1.23 -23.52
N LYS A 70 14.18 -0.60 -23.78
CA LYS A 70 14.57 0.65 -23.13
C LYS A 70 14.17 1.83 -24.01
N VAL A 71 13.70 2.91 -23.38
CA VAL A 71 13.28 4.14 -24.05
C VAL A 71 14.16 5.29 -23.55
N ASN A 72 14.76 6.04 -24.46
CA ASN A 72 15.55 7.21 -24.12
C ASN A 72 14.63 8.41 -23.90
N LEU A 73 14.55 8.95 -22.68
CA LEU A 73 13.68 10.08 -22.35
C LEU A 73 14.07 11.40 -23.02
N SER A 74 15.32 11.54 -23.47
CA SER A 74 15.80 12.77 -24.12
C SER A 74 15.57 12.77 -25.63
N THR A 75 15.59 11.60 -26.27
CA THR A 75 15.46 11.48 -27.73
C THR A 75 14.19 10.77 -28.20
N GLY A 76 13.54 10.01 -27.33
CA GLY A 76 12.40 9.15 -27.67
C GLY A 76 12.79 7.85 -28.38
N ASP A 77 14.10 7.63 -28.61
CA ASP A 77 14.61 6.44 -29.28
C ASP A 77 14.44 5.18 -28.43
N THR A 78 14.25 4.05 -29.11
CA THR A 78 14.11 2.74 -28.47
C THR A 78 15.26 1.81 -28.76
N THR A 79 15.60 1.01 -27.75
CA THR A 79 16.50 -0.13 -27.89
C THR A 79 15.76 -1.38 -27.45
N ILE A 80 15.67 -2.37 -28.35
CA ILE A 80 15.11 -3.68 -28.02
C ILE A 80 16.10 -4.42 -27.13
N ILE A 81 15.63 -4.85 -25.95
CA ILE A 81 16.36 -5.75 -25.05
C ILE A 81 16.14 -7.21 -25.48
N GLY A 82 14.90 -7.54 -25.86
CA GLY A 82 14.56 -8.82 -26.46
C GLY A 82 13.06 -9.10 -26.39
N HIS A 83 12.71 -10.38 -26.38
CA HIS A 83 11.32 -10.85 -26.39
C HIS A 83 11.12 -11.88 -25.27
N THR A 84 9.94 -11.93 -24.65
CA THR A 84 9.70 -12.93 -23.60
C THR A 84 9.75 -14.35 -24.17
N GLY A 85 9.38 -14.52 -25.45
CA GLY A 85 9.40 -15.81 -26.13
C GLY A 85 8.27 -16.75 -25.71
N LEU A 86 7.25 -16.23 -25.01
CA LEU A 86 6.14 -17.01 -24.47
C LEU A 86 4.91 -17.03 -25.39
N GLY A 87 4.98 -16.38 -26.56
CA GLY A 87 3.92 -16.37 -27.56
C GLY A 87 2.62 -15.69 -27.11
N LYS A 88 2.70 -14.88 -26.03
CA LYS A 88 1.59 -14.10 -25.46
C LYS A 88 1.98 -12.63 -25.41
N THR A 89 0.99 -11.73 -25.43
CA THR A 89 1.24 -10.30 -25.25
C THR A 89 1.63 -10.02 -23.80
N THR A 90 2.64 -9.18 -23.60
CA THR A 90 3.00 -8.66 -22.28
C THR A 90 2.18 -7.40 -22.02
N ASN A 91 1.23 -7.51 -21.09
CA ASN A 91 0.25 -6.46 -20.82
C ASN A 91 0.85 -5.37 -19.95
N ASP A 92 1.60 -5.77 -18.92
CA ASP A 92 2.34 -4.86 -18.07
C ASP A 92 3.65 -5.48 -17.54
N ILE A 93 4.57 -4.63 -17.11
CA ILE A 93 5.84 -4.97 -16.47
C ILE A 93 6.12 -4.05 -15.27
N VAL A 94 6.79 -4.56 -14.26
CA VAL A 94 7.19 -3.79 -13.09
C VAL A 94 8.50 -4.32 -12.52
N PHE A 95 9.35 -3.41 -12.05
CA PHE A 95 10.52 -3.77 -11.26
C PHE A 95 10.19 -3.92 -9.78
N ASP A 96 10.81 -4.88 -9.11
CA ASP A 96 10.90 -4.89 -7.64
C ASP A 96 12.13 -4.10 -7.15
N GLU A 97 12.23 -3.89 -5.84
CA GLU A 97 13.38 -3.24 -5.18
C GLU A 97 14.72 -3.93 -5.44
N ASN A 98 14.70 -5.23 -5.74
CA ASN A 98 15.88 -6.06 -5.98
C ASN A 98 16.31 -6.04 -7.46
N GLN A 99 15.72 -5.15 -8.28
CA GLN A 99 15.99 -4.98 -9.71
C GLN A 99 15.53 -6.17 -10.57
N ASN A 100 14.67 -7.05 -10.04
CA ASN A 100 14.03 -8.08 -10.84
C ASN A 100 12.88 -7.48 -11.62
N LEU A 101 12.77 -7.83 -12.90
CA LEU A 101 11.67 -7.41 -13.76
C LEU A 101 10.63 -8.53 -13.81
N TYR A 102 9.37 -8.15 -13.53
CA TYR A 102 8.23 -9.05 -13.67
C TYR A 102 7.26 -8.52 -14.70
N GLY A 103 6.37 -9.38 -15.17
CA GLY A 103 5.30 -9.02 -16.07
C GLY A 103 4.07 -9.90 -15.93
N VAL A 104 2.98 -9.47 -16.56
CA VAL A 104 1.79 -10.30 -16.76
C VAL A 104 1.52 -10.44 -18.25
N ILE A 105 1.26 -11.67 -18.67
CA ILE A 105 1.04 -12.01 -20.08
C ILE A 105 -0.34 -12.64 -20.31
N GLY A 106 -0.86 -12.44 -21.51
CA GLY A 106 -2.03 -13.12 -22.04
C GLY A 106 -3.15 -12.21 -22.51
N ALA A 107 -4.11 -12.79 -23.22
CA ALA A 107 -5.24 -12.05 -23.79
C ALA A 107 -6.36 -11.78 -22.76
N ALA A 108 -7.25 -10.85 -23.10
CA ALA A 108 -8.41 -10.50 -22.27
C ALA A 108 -9.40 -11.66 -22.05
N SER A 109 -9.43 -12.66 -22.95
CA SER A 109 -10.35 -13.80 -22.91
C SER A 109 -9.81 -15.02 -22.15
N GLU A 110 -8.52 -15.03 -21.80
CA GLU A 110 -7.84 -16.13 -21.12
C GLU A 110 -7.36 -15.73 -19.72
N ILE A 111 -7.09 -16.73 -18.88
CA ILE A 111 -6.41 -16.48 -17.60
C ILE A 111 -4.99 -16.04 -17.92
N ASN A 112 -4.55 -14.97 -17.28
CA ASN A 112 -3.22 -14.42 -17.49
C ASN A 112 -2.19 -15.14 -16.62
N ASP A 113 -0.93 -15.10 -17.06
CA ASP A 113 0.18 -15.71 -16.35
C ASP A 113 1.12 -14.60 -15.83
N PHE A 114 1.65 -14.81 -14.64
CA PHE A 114 2.71 -14.01 -14.05
C PHE A 114 4.07 -14.57 -14.47
N ILE A 115 4.97 -13.68 -14.88
CA ILE A 115 6.28 -14.03 -15.43
C ILE A 115 7.40 -13.21 -14.78
N SER A 116 8.59 -13.79 -14.70
CA SER A 116 9.84 -13.06 -14.50
C SER A 116 10.52 -12.85 -15.85
N ILE A 117 11.22 -11.73 -16.02
CA ILE A 117 11.87 -11.33 -17.28
C ILE A 117 13.35 -11.07 -17.01
N ASP A 118 14.23 -11.71 -17.77
CA ASP A 118 15.67 -11.46 -17.72
C ASP A 118 15.99 -10.12 -18.39
N ILE A 119 16.52 -9.18 -17.60
CA ILE A 119 16.82 -7.81 -18.05
C ILE A 119 17.98 -7.74 -19.06
N SER A 120 18.78 -8.79 -19.21
CA SER A 120 19.91 -8.80 -20.14
C SER A 120 19.50 -9.11 -21.58
N ASN A 121 18.38 -9.84 -21.76
CA ASN A 121 17.99 -10.42 -23.05
C ASN A 121 16.47 -10.47 -23.29
N GLY A 122 15.66 -10.01 -22.32
CA GLY A 122 14.20 -9.93 -22.41
C GLY A 122 13.45 -11.27 -22.29
N VAL A 123 14.14 -12.39 -22.08
CA VAL A 123 13.52 -13.73 -22.03
C VAL A 123 12.64 -13.86 -20.79
N GLY A 124 11.41 -14.34 -20.98
CA GLY A 124 10.43 -14.54 -19.94
C GLY A 124 10.43 -15.98 -19.42
N THR A 125 10.23 -16.13 -18.11
CA THR A 125 9.95 -17.42 -17.47
C THR A 125 8.61 -17.35 -16.76
N VAL A 126 7.73 -18.33 -17.02
CA VAL A 126 6.45 -18.41 -16.33
C VAL A 126 6.66 -18.76 -14.86
N VAL A 127 6.22 -17.88 -13.98
CA VAL A 127 6.23 -18.10 -12.52
C VAL A 127 4.96 -18.84 -12.12
N GLY A 128 3.80 -18.46 -12.66
CA GLY A 128 2.54 -19.14 -12.39
C GLY A 128 1.33 -18.43 -12.98
N SER A 129 0.16 -19.07 -12.88
CA SER A 129 -1.10 -18.45 -13.29
C SER A 129 -1.63 -17.51 -12.21
N VAL A 130 -2.16 -16.35 -12.61
CA VAL A 130 -2.76 -15.37 -11.67
C VAL A 130 -4.21 -15.71 -11.29
N GLY A 131 -4.83 -16.68 -11.95
CA GLY A 131 -6.25 -17.04 -11.73
C GLY A 131 -7.27 -16.00 -12.22
N MET A 132 -6.80 -14.87 -12.78
CA MET A 132 -7.62 -13.76 -13.28
C MET A 132 -7.36 -13.53 -14.77
N LYS A 133 -8.36 -12.95 -15.45
CA LYS A 133 -8.28 -12.55 -16.86
C LYS A 133 -8.14 -11.04 -16.98
N ASN A 134 -7.61 -10.56 -18.10
CA ASN A 134 -7.60 -9.15 -18.47
C ASN A 134 -6.93 -8.25 -17.41
N ILE A 135 -5.78 -8.67 -16.90
CA ILE A 135 -4.92 -7.82 -16.07
C ILE A 135 -4.21 -6.83 -17.00
N LEU A 136 -4.39 -5.54 -16.72
CA LEU A 136 -3.83 -4.43 -17.48
C LEU A 136 -2.73 -3.68 -16.73
N GLY A 137 -2.56 -3.96 -15.44
CA GLY A 137 -1.68 -3.21 -14.55
C GLY A 137 -1.03 -4.11 -13.50
N LEU A 138 0.26 -3.88 -13.29
CA LEU A 138 1.05 -4.38 -12.18
C LEU A 138 1.61 -3.20 -11.42
N ALA A 139 1.55 -3.27 -10.10
CA ALA A 139 2.24 -2.36 -9.23
C ALA A 139 3.05 -3.17 -8.23
N PHE A 140 4.25 -2.70 -7.95
CA PHE A 140 5.04 -3.16 -6.82
C PHE A 140 5.06 -2.01 -5.82
N GLU A 141 4.64 -2.30 -4.59
CA GLU A 141 4.78 -1.39 -3.47
C GLU A 141 5.94 -1.90 -2.63
N GLU A 142 6.89 -1.02 -2.31
CA GLU A 142 7.81 -1.25 -1.21
C GLU A 142 6.97 -1.22 0.07
N THR A 143 6.37 -2.35 0.42
CA THR A 143 5.97 -2.55 1.80
C THR A 143 7.28 -2.62 2.55
N GLY A 144 7.73 -1.49 3.08
CA GLY A 144 8.77 -1.47 4.10
C GLY A 144 8.38 -2.55 5.08
N VAL A 145 9.22 -3.58 5.19
CA VAL A 145 8.94 -4.80 5.93
C VAL A 145 8.47 -4.41 7.33
N THR A 146 7.16 -4.34 7.54
CA THR A 146 6.64 -4.53 8.88
C THR A 146 6.77 -6.03 9.05
N ALA A 147 7.71 -6.43 9.90
CA ALA A 147 7.82 -7.81 10.30
C ALA A 147 6.42 -8.30 10.66
N VAL A 148 5.90 -9.25 9.89
CA VAL A 148 4.71 -9.99 10.26
C VAL A 148 5.16 -10.90 11.41
N GLU A 149 5.10 -10.37 12.64
CA GLU A 149 4.89 -11.27 13.77
C GLU A 149 3.49 -11.86 13.60
N ASP A 150 3.52 -13.16 13.32
CA ASP A 150 2.40 -14.07 13.13
C ASP A 150 1.38 -13.94 14.27
N ASP A 151 0.36 -13.08 14.14
CA ASP A 151 -0.99 -13.33 14.67
C ASP A 151 -2.06 -12.31 14.18
N LEU A 152 -3.05 -12.87 13.47
CA LEU A 152 -4.45 -12.41 13.32
C LEU A 152 -4.78 -11.19 12.42
N ASN A 153 -5.38 -11.50 11.26
CA ASN A 153 -6.41 -10.72 10.56
C ASN A 153 -6.27 -9.18 10.59
N THR A 154 -5.56 -8.60 9.63
CA THR A 154 -5.71 -7.19 9.23
C THR A 154 -7.04 -6.98 8.50
N THR A 155 -8.15 -7.27 9.17
CA THR A 155 -9.40 -6.58 8.90
C THR A 155 -9.20 -5.14 9.36
N VAL A 156 -9.18 -4.18 8.44
CA VAL A 156 -9.36 -2.76 8.79
C VAL A 156 -10.54 -2.70 9.75
N PRO A 157 -10.36 -2.24 11.00
CA PRO A 157 -11.44 -2.29 11.97
C PRO A 157 -12.63 -1.51 11.46
N THR A 158 -13.78 -2.16 11.38
CA THR A 158 -15.03 -1.54 10.93
C THR A 158 -15.80 -0.92 12.08
N GLU A 159 -15.44 -1.24 13.33
CA GLU A 159 -16.16 -0.79 14.53
C GLU A 159 -15.20 -0.28 15.62
N PHE A 160 -15.71 0.62 16.45
CA PHE A 160 -15.03 1.02 17.69
C PHE A 160 -15.06 -0.13 18.70
N SER A 161 -13.95 -0.36 19.39
CA SER A 161 -13.92 -1.33 20.49
C SER A 161 -13.03 -0.86 21.64
N LEU A 162 -13.46 -1.08 22.88
CA LEU A 162 -12.63 -0.97 24.07
C LEU A 162 -12.54 -2.34 24.73
N GLU A 163 -11.35 -2.92 24.75
CA GLU A 163 -11.14 -4.25 25.32
C GLU A 163 -10.99 -4.19 26.84
N GLN A 164 -11.19 -5.33 27.50
CA GLN A 164 -10.91 -5.47 28.91
C GLN A 164 -9.40 -5.41 29.14
N ASN A 165 -8.97 -4.64 30.14
CA ASN A 165 -7.57 -4.52 30.48
C ASN A 165 -6.99 -5.87 30.92
N TYR A 166 -5.71 -6.14 30.59
CA TYR A 166 -5.01 -7.34 31.02
C TYR A 166 -3.63 -6.99 31.61
N PRO A 167 -3.27 -7.55 32.79
CA PRO A 167 -4.11 -8.39 33.65
C PRO A 167 -5.25 -7.59 34.32
N ASN A 168 -6.33 -8.25 34.73
CA ASN A 168 -7.36 -7.68 35.61
C ASN A 168 -7.90 -8.77 36.56
N PRO A 169 -7.71 -8.64 37.90
CA PRO A 169 -7.08 -7.52 38.62
C PRO A 169 -5.60 -7.30 38.28
N PHE A 170 -5.08 -6.09 38.50
CA PHE A 170 -3.71 -5.69 38.14
C PHE A 170 -2.91 -5.09 39.31
N ASN A 171 -1.57 -5.16 39.24
CA ASN A 171 -0.65 -4.54 40.21
C ASN A 171 0.72 -4.18 39.59
N PRO A 172 1.19 -2.92 39.68
CA PRO A 172 0.41 -1.69 39.60
C PRO A 172 0.15 -1.28 38.14
N SER A 173 0.53 -2.13 37.17
CA SER A 173 0.42 -1.82 35.74
C SER A 173 -0.46 -2.83 34.98
N THR A 174 -1.19 -2.34 33.99
CA THR A 174 -1.99 -3.14 33.06
C THR A 174 -1.88 -2.57 31.66
N LYS A 175 -2.19 -3.39 30.66
CA LYS A 175 -2.42 -2.93 29.29
C LYS A 175 -3.91 -2.74 29.05
N ILE A 176 -4.27 -1.69 28.31
CA ILE A 176 -5.64 -1.43 27.83
C ILE A 176 -5.57 -1.32 26.32
N LYS A 177 -6.37 -2.14 25.63
CA LYS A 177 -6.42 -2.16 24.17
C LYS A 177 -7.73 -1.58 23.68
N PHE A 178 -7.67 -0.79 22.61
CA PHE A 178 -8.85 -0.20 21.97
C PHE A 178 -8.64 0.00 20.48
N THR A 179 -9.74 0.18 19.75
CA THR A 179 -9.73 0.26 18.30
C THR A 179 -10.57 1.43 17.81
N ILE A 180 -10.02 2.17 16.85
CA ILE A 180 -10.64 3.27 16.13
C ILE A 180 -10.86 2.82 14.68
N PRO A 181 -12.11 2.78 14.18
CA PRO A 181 -12.39 2.29 12.83
C PRO A 181 -12.04 3.31 11.76
N SER A 182 -11.84 2.82 10.52
CA SER A 182 -11.58 3.67 9.35
C SER A 182 -12.83 4.41 8.85
N VAL A 183 -14.02 3.98 9.27
CA VAL A 183 -15.29 4.53 8.80
C VAL A 183 -15.83 5.59 9.77
N THR A 184 -15.76 6.84 9.34
CA THR A 184 -16.64 7.96 9.74
C THR A 184 -16.82 8.19 11.24
N LEU A 185 -16.06 9.14 11.77
CA LEU A 185 -16.70 10.18 12.56
C LEU A 185 -17.05 11.28 11.58
N SER A 186 -18.35 11.57 11.48
CA SER A 186 -18.86 12.67 10.69
C SER A 186 -18.03 13.92 10.98
N GLU A 187 -17.41 14.44 9.91
CA GLU A 187 -16.88 15.80 9.72
C GLU A 187 -15.39 16.10 9.99
N VAL A 188 -14.52 15.25 10.54
CA VAL A 188 -13.07 15.56 10.54
C VAL A 188 -12.20 14.29 10.57
N GLU A 189 -11.35 14.09 9.56
CA GLU A 189 -10.17 13.21 9.68
C GLU A 189 -9.28 13.74 10.81
N GLY A 190 -9.09 12.95 11.89
CA GLY A 190 -8.41 13.40 13.11
C GLY A 190 -9.35 13.66 14.29
N SER A 191 -10.31 12.77 14.55
CA SER A 191 -11.20 12.97 15.69
C SER A 191 -10.49 12.82 17.03
N LEU A 192 -10.68 13.80 17.92
CA LEU A 192 -10.15 13.78 19.29
C LEU A 192 -10.63 12.53 20.04
N VAL A 193 -9.69 11.67 20.41
CA VAL A 193 -9.93 10.49 21.23
C VAL A 193 -9.54 10.80 22.66
N THR A 194 -10.44 10.52 23.59
CA THR A 194 -10.19 10.67 25.02
C THR A 194 -10.34 9.35 25.74
N MET A 195 -9.35 8.98 26.54
CA MET A 195 -9.43 7.87 27.48
C MET A 195 -9.11 8.36 28.88
N LYS A 196 -10.06 8.19 29.79
CA LYS A 196 -9.98 8.71 31.16
C LYS A 196 -10.33 7.64 32.18
N ILE A 197 -9.72 7.72 33.36
CA ILE A 197 -9.96 6.86 34.51
C ILE A 197 -10.78 7.62 35.54
N TYR A 198 -11.80 6.97 36.08
CA TYR A 198 -12.72 7.49 37.08
C TYR A 198 -12.76 6.57 38.31
N ASP A 199 -12.92 7.16 39.49
CA ASP A 199 -13.26 6.39 40.69
C ASP A 199 -14.77 6.04 40.75
N VAL A 200 -15.18 5.32 41.79
CA VAL A 200 -16.58 4.91 42.00
C VAL A 200 -17.55 6.06 42.21
N LEU A 201 -17.06 7.28 42.49
CA LEU A 201 -17.85 8.49 42.63
C LEU A 201 -17.94 9.28 41.30
N GLY A 202 -17.29 8.79 40.24
CA GLY A 202 -17.23 9.45 38.93
C GLY A 202 -16.22 10.58 38.87
N LYS A 203 -15.31 10.70 39.84
CA LYS A 203 -14.22 11.68 39.79
C LYS A 203 -13.12 11.17 38.86
N GLU A 204 -12.70 12.01 37.91
CA GLU A 204 -11.54 11.74 37.07
C GLU A 204 -10.27 11.67 37.93
N VAL A 205 -9.54 10.56 37.84
CA VAL A 205 -8.29 10.33 38.59
C VAL A 205 -7.07 10.21 37.68
N ALA A 206 -7.25 9.98 36.37
CA ALA A 206 -6.19 10.03 35.37
C ALA A 206 -6.78 10.24 33.96
N THR A 207 -5.99 10.89 33.08
CA THR A 207 -6.23 10.91 31.64
C THR A 207 -5.10 10.14 30.97
N LEU A 208 -5.44 9.14 30.15
CA LEU A 208 -4.49 8.26 29.46
C LEU A 208 -4.31 8.62 27.98
N VAL A 209 -5.37 9.11 27.35
CA VAL A 209 -5.37 9.57 25.95
C VAL A 209 -6.19 10.85 25.88
N ASN A 210 -5.70 11.87 25.17
CA ASN A 210 -6.41 13.11 24.88
C ASN A 210 -5.78 13.77 23.64
N GLU A 211 -5.86 13.07 22.52
CA GLU A 211 -5.22 13.48 21.27
C GLU A 211 -6.00 12.92 20.08
N GLU A 212 -5.72 13.44 18.89
CA GLU A 212 -6.22 12.89 17.65
C GLU A 212 -5.52 11.55 17.38
N LYS A 213 -6.29 10.52 17.07
CA LYS A 213 -5.77 9.19 16.70
C LYS A 213 -6.30 8.81 15.32
N PRO A 214 -5.45 8.39 14.37
CA PRO A 214 -5.92 7.81 13.12
C PRO A 214 -6.63 6.47 13.36
N ALA A 215 -7.25 5.93 12.33
CA ALA A 215 -7.81 4.58 12.39
C ALA A 215 -6.72 3.56 12.72
N GLY A 216 -7.04 2.61 13.59
CA GLY A 216 -6.09 1.60 14.05
C GLY A 216 -6.44 1.02 15.42
N THR A 217 -5.69 -0.01 15.80
CA THR A 217 -5.76 -0.63 17.12
C THR A 217 -4.57 -0.18 17.95
N TYR A 218 -4.85 0.27 19.16
CA TYR A 218 -3.89 0.86 20.08
C TYR A 218 -3.86 0.08 21.39
N GLU A 219 -2.67 -0.06 21.96
CA GLU A 219 -2.47 -0.57 23.31
C GLU A 219 -1.75 0.49 24.14
N ILE A 220 -2.26 0.76 25.33
CA ILE A 220 -1.65 1.69 26.27
C ILE A 220 -1.30 0.99 27.57
N LEU A 221 -0.14 1.34 28.13
CA LEU A 221 0.28 0.91 29.46
C LEU A 221 -0.26 1.89 30.50
N PHE A 222 -1.15 1.43 31.36
CA PHE A 222 -1.62 2.20 32.50
C PHE A 222 -0.87 1.78 33.77
N ASN A 223 -0.19 2.73 34.40
CA ASN A 223 0.49 2.53 35.67
C ASN A 223 -0.22 3.32 36.78
N ALA A 224 -0.76 2.59 37.76
CA ALA A 224 -1.54 3.12 38.87
C ALA A 224 -0.76 3.19 40.19
N MET A 225 0.56 3.40 40.15
CA MET A 225 1.41 3.52 41.35
C MET A 225 0.90 4.58 42.35
N ASN A 226 0.22 5.63 41.89
CA ASN A 226 -0.29 6.71 42.74
C ASN A 226 -1.77 6.54 43.17
N LEU A 227 -2.42 5.44 42.81
CA LEU A 227 -3.82 5.15 43.19
C LEU A 227 -3.90 4.09 44.30
N SER A 228 -4.93 4.16 45.14
CA SER A 228 -5.21 3.13 46.17
C SER A 228 -5.80 1.86 45.55
N SER A 229 -5.64 0.70 46.21
CA SER A 229 -6.37 -0.53 45.83
C SER A 229 -7.88 -0.26 45.79
N GLY A 230 -8.57 -0.77 44.77
CA GLY A 230 -9.99 -0.49 44.59
C GLY A 230 -10.50 -0.72 43.18
N ILE A 231 -11.77 -0.36 42.99
CA ILE A 231 -12.47 -0.42 41.71
C ILE A 231 -12.40 0.95 41.04
N TYR A 232 -12.05 0.95 39.76
CA TYR A 232 -12.05 2.13 38.90
C TYR A 232 -12.78 1.80 37.60
N PHE A 233 -13.07 2.84 36.83
CA PHE A 233 -13.66 2.74 35.51
C PHE A 233 -12.82 3.50 34.51
N TYR A 234 -12.55 2.90 33.36
CA TYR A 234 -11.93 3.62 32.25
C TYR A 234 -12.93 3.78 31.12
N GLN A 235 -13.02 4.98 30.57
CA GLN A 235 -13.94 5.34 29.51
C GLN A 235 -13.17 5.80 28.29
N LEU A 236 -13.51 5.23 27.14
CA LEU A 236 -13.08 5.69 25.83
C LEU A 236 -14.21 6.50 25.21
N ARG A 237 -13.89 7.71 24.74
CA ARG A 237 -14.80 8.56 23.98
C ARG A 237 -14.13 9.02 22.69
N ALA A 238 -14.81 8.83 21.57
CA ALA A 238 -14.40 9.27 20.23
C ALA A 238 -15.65 9.71 19.45
N GLY A 239 -15.81 11.01 19.25
CA GLY A 239 -17.05 11.59 18.70
C GLY A 239 -18.30 11.18 19.50
N ASN A 240 -19.22 10.45 18.85
CA ASN A 240 -20.44 9.93 19.47
C ASN A 240 -20.27 8.57 20.16
N PHE A 241 -19.14 7.89 19.94
CA PHE A 241 -18.86 6.62 20.60
C PHE A 241 -18.40 6.85 22.04
N VAL A 242 -18.99 6.11 22.97
CA VAL A 242 -18.57 6.04 24.38
C VAL A 242 -18.69 4.61 24.86
N ASP A 243 -17.58 4.01 25.32
CA ASP A 243 -17.59 2.71 26.02
C ASP A 243 -16.82 2.86 27.34
N THR A 244 -17.28 2.14 28.38
CA THR A 244 -16.72 2.19 29.72
C THR A 244 -16.54 0.78 30.27
N LYS A 245 -15.35 0.49 30.80
CA LYS A 245 -15.00 -0.80 31.39
C LYS A 245 -14.54 -0.64 32.83
N LYS A 246 -14.76 -1.68 33.62
CA LYS A 246 -14.37 -1.75 35.03
C LYS A 246 -12.98 -2.36 35.15
N ILE A 247 -12.12 -1.73 35.94
CA ILE A 247 -10.77 -2.21 36.25
C ILE A 247 -10.58 -2.34 37.77
N VAL A 248 -9.86 -3.37 38.22
CA VAL A 248 -9.63 -3.65 39.64
C VAL A 248 -8.13 -3.58 39.95
N LEU A 249 -7.72 -2.59 40.74
CA LEU A 249 -6.35 -2.44 41.22
C LEU A 249 -6.20 -3.15 42.57
N ILE A 250 -5.19 -4.01 42.67
CA ILE A 250 -4.77 -4.66 43.91
C ILE A 250 -3.30 -4.32 44.17
N LYS A 251 -3.00 -3.78 45.36
CA LYS A 251 -1.65 -3.58 45.88
C LYS A 251 -1.49 -4.34 47.19
#